data_AF-A0A8S9HU30-F1
#
_entry.id   AF-A0A8S9HU30-F1
#
_cell.length_a   1.000
_cell.length_b   1.000
_cell.length_c   1.000
_cell.angle_alpha   90.00
_cell.angle_beta   90.00
_cell.angle_gamma   90.00
#
_symmetry.space_group_name_H-M   'P 1'
#
loop_
_entity.id
_entity.type
_entity.pdbx_description
1 polymer ?
#
loop_
_entity_poly.entity_id
_entity_poly.type
_entity_poly.pdbx_seq_one_letter_code
_entity_poly.pdbx_strand_id
1 'polypeptide(L)'
;MQSVSLQGTASLIPTAHNKNTNKGIENVITIDLHGQHVKQAMKLLKMHLLLGSYVPSIQTLRVITGCGSHGFGKSKVKQSVTNLLEREGVRYCEENKGTLLIKLEGCSREFSFLDTESDSE
;
A
#
# COMPACT_ATOMS: atom_id res chain seq x y z
N MET A 1 22.60 65.54 4.39
CA MET A 1 22.71 64.29 5.17
C MET A 1 22.28 63.14 4.25
N GLN A 2 23.14 62.13 4.11
CA GLN A 2 22.97 60.98 3.20
C GLN A 2 21.92 60.01 3.77
N SER A 3 20.94 59.60 2.95
CA SER A 3 20.07 58.46 3.28
C SER A 3 20.68 57.18 2.72
N VAL A 4 21.13 56.31 3.61
CA VAL A 4 21.75 55.02 3.31
C VAL A 4 20.65 53.98 3.04
N SER A 5 20.78 53.26 1.93
CA SER A 5 19.94 52.14 1.53
C SER A 5 20.17 50.93 2.44
N LEU A 6 19.09 50.33 2.96
CA LEU A 6 19.13 49.01 3.61
C LEU A 6 18.44 48.00 2.68
N GLN A 7 19.24 47.34 1.85
CA GLN A 7 18.83 46.10 1.20
C GLN A 7 18.86 44.99 2.25
N GLY A 8 17.69 44.62 2.76
CA GLY A 8 17.54 43.46 3.63
C GLY A 8 17.69 42.18 2.81
N THR A 9 18.80 41.46 3.00
CA THR A 9 18.96 40.11 2.48
C THR A 9 18.11 39.15 3.31
N ALA A 10 17.03 38.64 2.73
CA ALA A 10 16.31 37.52 3.30
C ALA A 10 17.22 36.28 3.20
N SER A 11 17.82 35.90 4.33
CA SER A 11 18.53 34.63 4.47
C SER A 11 17.52 33.49 4.35
N LEU A 12 17.45 32.87 3.19
CA LEU A 12 16.86 31.54 3.00
C LEU A 12 17.76 30.51 3.70
N ILE A 13 17.72 30.42 5.03
CA ILE A 13 16.92 29.36 5.67
C ILE A 13 16.76 28.02 4.93
N PRO A 14 17.76 27.26 4.43
CA PRO A 14 17.46 25.96 3.87
C PRO A 14 17.15 25.07 5.06
N THR A 15 15.87 24.83 5.36
CA THR A 15 15.47 23.70 6.19
C THR A 15 15.87 22.44 5.44
N ALA A 16 17.11 22.01 5.64
CA ALA A 16 17.56 20.68 5.33
C ALA A 16 16.65 19.73 6.13
N HIS A 17 15.58 19.23 5.49
CA HIS A 17 14.89 18.08 6.00
C HIS A 17 15.93 16.96 6.09
N ASN A 18 16.37 16.70 7.32
CA ASN A 18 17.28 15.62 7.66
C ASN A 18 16.61 14.30 7.24
N LYS A 19 16.90 13.85 6.01
CA LYS A 19 16.39 12.62 5.37
C LYS A 19 17.05 11.36 5.96
N ASN A 20 17.21 11.31 7.28
CA ASN A 20 18.09 10.34 7.92
C ASN A 20 17.57 9.80 9.28
N THR A 21 16.27 9.85 9.58
CA THR A 21 15.80 9.43 10.92
C THR A 21 15.28 7.99 11.03
N ASN A 22 14.88 7.33 9.95
CA ASN A 22 14.25 5.99 10.02
C ASN A 22 14.79 5.01 8.95
N LYS A 23 16.10 5.03 8.66
CA LYS A 23 16.71 4.05 7.74
C LYS A 23 16.51 2.64 8.30
N GLY A 24 15.66 1.85 7.65
CA GLY A 24 15.34 0.48 8.04
C GLY A 24 14.00 0.29 8.79
N ILE A 25 13.24 1.36 9.06
CA ILE A 25 11.89 1.23 9.63
C ILE A 25 10.87 1.23 8.49
N GLU A 26 10.27 0.06 8.28
CA GLU A 26 9.19 -0.14 7.32
C GLU A 26 7.84 -0.03 8.03
N ASN A 27 7.05 0.95 7.62
CA ASN A 27 5.68 1.10 8.12
C ASN A 27 4.76 0.08 7.43
N VAL A 28 4.39 -0.96 8.19
CA VAL A 28 3.55 -2.06 7.72
C VAL A 28 2.14 -1.91 8.31
N ILE A 29 1.12 -1.93 7.46
CA ILE A 29 -0.26 -2.17 7.87
C ILE A 29 -0.57 -3.65 7.66
N THR A 30 -1.24 -4.29 8.62
CA THR A 30 -1.66 -5.69 8.50
C THR A 30 -3.17 -5.78 8.41
N ILE A 31 -3.67 -6.56 7.45
CA ILE A 31 -5.08 -6.95 7.34
C ILE A 31 -5.21 -8.46 7.35
N ASP A 32 -6.23 -8.96 8.06
CA ASP A 32 -6.58 -10.38 8.09
C ASP A 32 -7.83 -10.65 7.27
N LEU A 33 -7.66 -11.41 6.20
CA LEU A 33 -8.71 -11.86 5.28
C LEU A 33 -9.01 -13.36 5.44
N HIS A 34 -8.34 -14.04 6.36
CA HIS A 34 -8.48 -15.46 6.55
C HIS A 34 -9.93 -15.83 6.94
N GLY A 35 -10.44 -16.91 6.36
CA GLY A 35 -11.79 -17.42 6.64
C GLY A 35 -12.93 -16.59 6.04
N GLN A 36 -12.64 -15.45 5.40
CA GLN A 36 -13.65 -14.63 4.75
C GLN A 36 -14.09 -15.21 3.40
N HIS A 37 -15.33 -14.92 3.01
CA HIS A 37 -15.77 -15.14 1.63
C HIS A 37 -14.94 -14.26 0.68
N VAL A 38 -14.67 -14.77 -0.53
CA VAL A 38 -13.83 -14.08 -1.53
C VAL A 38 -14.32 -12.65 -1.80
N LYS A 39 -15.62 -12.44 -2.00
CA LYS A 39 -16.20 -11.10 -2.27
C LYS A 39 -15.88 -10.10 -1.15
N GLN A 40 -16.01 -10.51 0.10
CA GLN A 40 -15.74 -9.67 1.28
C GLN A 40 -14.24 -9.36 1.40
N ALA A 41 -13.41 -10.39 1.28
CA ALA A 41 -11.95 -10.26 1.33
C ALA A 41 -11.43 -9.31 0.25
N MET A 42 -11.94 -9.43 -0.98
CA MET A 42 -11.52 -8.58 -2.10
C MET A 42 -11.98 -7.12 -1.92
N LYS A 43 -13.18 -6.89 -1.38
CA LYS A 43 -13.64 -5.53 -1.05
C LYS A 43 -12.71 -4.86 -0.03
N LEU A 44 -12.34 -5.58 1.03
CA LEU A 44 -11.45 -5.06 2.06
C LEU A 44 -10.04 -4.81 1.52
N LEU A 45 -9.52 -5.73 0.70
CA LEU A 45 -8.22 -5.59 0.05
C LEU A 45 -8.17 -4.36 -0.86
N LYS A 46 -9.13 -4.21 -1.79
CA LYS A 46 -9.18 -3.07 -2.73
C LYS A 46 -9.20 -1.73 -2.00
N MET A 47 -9.98 -1.63 -0.92
CA MET A 47 -10.03 -0.43 -0.08
C MET A 47 -8.67 -0.12 0.56
N HIS A 48 -7.96 -1.12 1.10
CA HIS A 48 -6.65 -0.93 1.70
C HIS A 48 -5.53 -0.65 0.69
N LEU A 49 -5.61 -1.23 -0.52
CA LEU A 49 -4.71 -0.88 -1.62
C LEU A 49 -4.86 0.59 -2.02
N LEU A 50 -6.11 1.05 -2.13
CA LEU A 50 -6.41 2.44 -2.45
C LEU A 50 -5.93 3.38 -1.33
N LEU A 51 -6.34 3.14 -0.09
CA LEU A 51 -5.89 3.95 1.05
C LEU A 51 -4.35 3.97 1.14
N GLY A 52 -3.74 2.80 0.99
CA GLY A 52 -2.30 2.60 1.02
C GLY A 52 -1.54 3.39 -0.04
N SER A 53 -2.09 3.54 -1.25
CA SER A 53 -1.45 4.30 -2.33
C SER A 53 -1.55 5.83 -2.17
N TYR A 54 -2.50 6.30 -1.35
CA TYR A 54 -2.67 7.73 -1.05
C TYR A 54 -1.93 8.19 0.21
N VAL A 55 -1.61 7.30 1.14
CA VAL A 55 -0.94 7.65 2.41
C VAL A 55 0.56 7.33 2.30
N PRO A 56 1.44 8.34 2.08
CA PRO A 56 2.85 8.09 1.77
C PRO A 56 3.65 7.43 2.89
N SER A 57 3.16 7.49 4.12
CA SER A 57 3.80 6.84 5.26
C SER A 57 3.59 5.33 5.28
N ILE A 58 2.68 4.75 4.50
CA ILE A 58 2.48 3.30 4.43
C ILE A 58 3.38 2.74 3.34
N GLN A 59 4.29 1.84 3.73
CA GLN A 59 5.26 1.27 2.79
C GLN A 59 4.83 -0.13 2.33
N THR A 60 4.28 -0.93 3.24
CA THR A 60 3.85 -2.30 2.98
C THR A 60 2.47 -2.58 3.56
N LEU A 61 1.66 -3.29 2.79
CA LEU A 61 0.44 -3.93 3.25
C LEU A 61 0.70 -5.43 3.40
N ARG A 62 0.65 -5.92 4.65
CA ARG A 62 0.71 -7.33 4.99
C ARG A 62 -0.70 -7.92 4.98
N VAL A 63 -0.93 -8.96 4.19
CA VAL A 63 -2.25 -9.56 3.97
C VAL A 63 -2.22 -11.02 4.38
N ILE A 64 -3.00 -11.38 5.41
CA ILE A 64 -3.18 -12.76 5.85
C ILE A 64 -4.37 -13.34 5.08
N THR A 65 -4.13 -14.35 4.26
CA THR A 65 -5.10 -15.00 3.36
C THR A 65 -5.43 -16.43 3.76
N GLY A 66 -4.66 -16.99 4.71
CA GLY A 66 -4.73 -18.38 5.14
C GLY A 66 -3.95 -19.37 4.26
N CYS A 67 -3.62 -20.53 4.83
CA CYS A 67 -2.79 -21.55 4.19
C CYS A 67 -3.56 -22.60 3.36
N GLY A 68 -4.90 -22.55 3.34
CA GLY A 68 -5.73 -23.47 2.53
C GLY A 68 -5.76 -24.92 3.03
N SER A 69 -5.50 -25.18 4.31
CA SER A 69 -5.34 -26.52 4.88
C SER A 69 -6.60 -27.43 4.84
N HIS A 70 -7.77 -26.92 4.47
CA HIS A 70 -9.03 -27.68 4.44
C HIS A 70 -9.52 -27.97 3.00
N GLY A 71 -8.64 -28.47 2.14
CA GLY A 71 -8.98 -29.04 0.82
C GLY A 71 -7.98 -28.67 -0.28
N PHE A 72 -7.47 -29.71 -0.97
CA PHE A 72 -6.72 -29.81 -2.24
C PHE A 72 -6.20 -28.57 -3.03
N GLY A 73 -5.91 -27.41 -2.44
CA GLY A 73 -5.39 -26.27 -3.19
C GLY A 73 -5.13 -24.99 -2.38
N LYS A 74 -4.43 -24.03 -3.00
CA LYS A 74 -4.20 -22.69 -2.43
C LYS A 74 -5.55 -22.05 -2.05
N SER A 75 -5.63 -21.36 -0.91
CA SER A 75 -6.81 -20.59 -0.46
C SER A 75 -7.43 -19.80 -1.63
N LYS A 76 -8.76 -19.92 -1.85
CA LYS A 76 -9.46 -19.16 -2.90
C LYS A 76 -9.22 -17.65 -2.75
N VAL A 77 -9.20 -17.16 -1.50
CA VAL A 77 -8.85 -15.77 -1.18
C VAL A 77 -7.43 -15.47 -1.67
N LYS A 78 -6.44 -16.29 -1.33
CA LYS A 78 -5.06 -16.10 -1.78
C LYS A 78 -4.96 -16.03 -3.30
N GLN A 79 -5.64 -16.92 -4.03
CA GLN A 79 -5.67 -16.91 -5.49
C GLN A 79 -6.29 -15.61 -6.04
N SER A 80 -7.41 -15.16 -5.48
CA SER A 80 -8.04 -13.90 -5.91
C SER A 80 -7.18 -12.68 -5.62
N VAL A 81 -6.47 -12.67 -4.47
CA VAL A 81 -5.52 -11.60 -4.14
C VAL A 81 -4.36 -11.58 -5.14
N THR A 82 -3.68 -12.71 -5.38
CA THR A 82 -2.53 -12.76 -6.30
C THR A 82 -2.93 -12.37 -7.73
N ASN A 83 -4.07 -12.86 -8.21
CA ASN A 83 -4.58 -12.53 -9.55
C ASN A 83 -4.88 -11.04 -9.70
N LEU A 84 -5.40 -10.38 -8.66
CA LEU A 84 -5.61 -8.94 -8.67
C LEU A 84 -4.28 -8.20 -8.72
N LEU A 85 -3.33 -8.56 -7.85
CA LEU A 85 -2.03 -7.89 -7.78
C LEU A 85 -1.25 -8.01 -9.10
N GLU A 86 -1.29 -9.18 -9.73
CA GLU A 86 -0.69 -9.43 -11.04
C GLU A 86 -1.35 -8.59 -12.14
N ARG A 87 -2.68 -8.51 -12.14
CA ARG A 87 -3.44 -7.67 -13.09
C ARG A 87 -3.11 -6.19 -12.96
N GLU A 88 -3.00 -5.70 -11.73
CA GLU A 88 -2.71 -4.30 -11.43
C GLU A 88 -1.20 -3.97 -11.48
N GLY A 89 -0.34 -4.96 -11.76
CA GLY A 89 1.12 -4.78 -11.77
C GLY A 89 1.71 -4.42 -10.39
N VAL A 90 1.02 -4.76 -9.31
CA VAL A 90 1.43 -4.43 -7.94
C VAL A 90 2.45 -5.46 -7.45
N ARG A 91 3.61 -4.99 -7.00
CA ARG A 91 4.67 -5.86 -6.49
C ARG A 91 4.29 -6.45 -5.14
N TYR A 92 4.49 -7.76 -4.99
CA TYR A 92 4.32 -8.46 -3.72
C TYR A 92 5.31 -9.62 -3.60
N CYS A 93 5.51 -10.10 -2.37
CA CYS A 93 6.17 -11.37 -2.10
C CYS A 93 5.37 -12.18 -1.08
N GLU A 94 5.61 -13.48 -1.06
CA GLU A 94 5.05 -14.35 -0.04
C GLU A 94 5.96 -14.35 1.18
N GLU A 95 5.43 -13.96 2.33
CA GLU A 95 6.17 -14.09 3.59
C GLU A 95 6.16 -15.53 4.08
N ASN A 96 5.00 -16.18 3.97
CA ASN A 96 4.77 -17.56 4.32
C ASN A 96 3.52 -18.07 3.59
N LYS A 97 3.21 -19.38 3.71
CA LYS A 97 2.11 -20.05 3.01
C LYS A 97 0.77 -19.33 3.04
N GLY A 98 0.46 -18.58 4.11
CA GLY A 98 -0.80 -17.85 4.27
C GLY A 98 -0.70 -16.32 4.18
N THR A 99 0.48 -15.74 3.97
CA THR A 99 0.69 -14.29 4.14
C THR A 99 1.46 -13.68 2.97
N LEU A 100 0.95 -12.56 2.45
CA LEU A 100 1.59 -11.78 1.40
C LEU A 100 2.06 -10.42 1.94
N LEU A 101 3.20 -9.94 1.44
CA LEU A 101 3.69 -8.56 1.67
C LEU A 101 3.59 -7.81 0.35
N ILE A 102 2.72 -6.81 0.31
CA ILE A 102 2.44 -5.99 -0.86
C ILE A 102 3.20 -4.67 -0.70
N LYS A 103 4.03 -4.32 -1.68
CA LYS A 103 4.80 -3.06 -1.67
C LYS A 103 3.95 -1.94 -2.24
N LEU A 104 3.67 -0.93 -1.42
CA LEU A 104 2.88 0.24 -1.78
C LEU A 104 3.74 1.42 -2.22
N GLU A 105 5.04 1.40 -1.92
CA GLU A 105 5.98 2.41 -2.41
C GLU A 105 6.03 2.41 -3.95
N GLY A 106 5.73 3.56 -4.54
CA GLY A 106 5.67 3.75 -5.99
C GLY A 106 4.51 3.01 -6.67
N CYS A 107 3.52 2.52 -5.91
CA CYS A 107 2.33 1.89 -6.45
C CYS A 107 1.46 2.92 -7.20
N SER A 108 0.83 2.48 -8.30
CA SER A 108 -0.18 3.27 -9.01
C SER A 108 -1.34 3.66 -8.08
N ARG A 109 -1.96 4.81 -8.37
CA ARG A 109 -3.25 5.23 -7.78
C ARG A 109 -4.42 5.00 -8.74
N GLU A 110 -4.12 4.62 -9.97
CA GLU A 110 -5.06 4.25 -11.01
C GLU A 110 -5.16 2.72 -11.00
N PHE A 111 -6.20 2.22 -10.37
CA PHE A 111 -6.50 0.80 -10.32
C PHE A 111 -7.70 0.48 -11.20
N SER A 112 -7.63 -0.60 -11.99
CA SER A 112 -8.72 -0.97 -12.92
C SER A 112 -10.02 -1.32 -12.20
N PHE A 113 -9.94 -1.70 -10.92
CA PHE A 113 -11.11 -1.99 -10.10
C PHE A 113 -11.92 -0.75 -9.67
N LEU A 114 -11.44 0.47 -9.95
CA LEU A 114 -12.18 1.70 -9.68
C LEU A 114 -13.20 1.99 -10.78
N ASP A 115 -12.92 1.58 -12.02
CA ASP A 115 -13.78 1.80 -13.18
C ASP A 115 -14.87 0.73 -13.33
N THR A 116 -14.76 -0.36 -12.57
CA THR A 116 -15.75 -1.45 -12.56
C THR A 116 -16.79 -1.19 -11.48
N GLU A 117 -17.82 -0.41 -11.84
CA GLU A 117 -19.03 -0.34 -11.04
C GLU A 117 -19.73 -1.71 -11.00
N SER A 118 -20.01 -2.20 -9.79
CA SER A 118 -20.94 -3.29 -9.47
C SER A 118 -20.51 -4.73 -9.84
N ASP A 119 -19.81 -5.39 -8.91
CA ASP A 119 -20.02 -6.84 -8.68
C ASP A 119 -21.43 -7.02 -8.09
N SER A 120 -22.44 -7.00 -8.97
CA SER A 120 -23.83 -7.31 -8.63
C SER A 120 -23.90 -8.64 -7.88
N GLU A 121 -24.78 -8.69 -6.87
CA GLU A 121 -24.99 -9.76 -5.87
C GLU A 121 -24.97 -11.18 -6.42
#